data_AF-A0A5C7LZY5-F1
#
_entry.id   AF-A0A5C7LZY5-F1
#
_cell.length_a   1.000
_cell.length_b   1.000
_cell.length_c   1.000
_cell.angle_alpha   90.00
_cell.angle_beta   90.00
_cell.angle_gamma   90.00
#
_symmetry.space_group_name_H-M   'P 1'
#
loop_
_entity.id
_entity.type
_entity.pdbx_description
1 polymer ?
#
loop_
_entity_poly.entity_id
_entity_poly.type
_entity_poly.pdbx_seq_one_letter_code
_entity_poly.pdbx_strand_id
1 'polypeptide(L)'
;MTTGTLFGVGLGPGDPELVTVKAARVIGEADVVAYHSARHGHSIARRIAEPYLRAGQIEEHLVYPVTTETTSHPGGYDGAIEDFYTEAAERIATHLAAGRNVALLAEGDPLFYSSYMHMHTRLTERFHAVIVPGVTSV
;
A
#
# COMPACT_ATOMS: atom_id res chain seq x y z
N MET A 1 -2.37 -25.00 -2.11
CA MET A 1 -2.97 -23.96 -1.24
C MET A 1 -3.17 -22.73 -2.10
N THR A 2 -4.30 -22.04 -2.00
CA THR A 2 -4.60 -20.86 -2.83
C THR A 2 -3.92 -19.63 -2.22
N THR A 3 -3.12 -18.91 -3.01
CA THR A 3 -2.52 -17.63 -2.60
C THR A 3 -3.54 -16.50 -2.65
N GLY A 4 -3.31 -15.45 -1.85
CA GLY A 4 -4.10 -14.23 -1.86
C GLY A 4 -3.81 -13.34 -3.07
N THR A 5 -4.65 -12.32 -3.25
CA THR A 5 -4.51 -11.31 -4.31
C THR A 5 -3.99 -10.00 -3.75
N LEU A 6 -3.01 -9.39 -4.44
CA LEU A 6 -2.56 -8.03 -4.19
C LEU A 6 -3.46 -7.05 -4.93
N PHE A 7 -4.13 -6.15 -4.22
CA PHE A 7 -4.89 -5.06 -4.80
C PHE A 7 -4.11 -3.75 -4.65
N GLY A 8 -3.76 -3.10 -5.76
CA GLY A 8 -3.36 -1.69 -5.74
C GLY A 8 -4.60 -0.82 -5.80
N VAL A 9 -4.89 -0.05 -4.75
CA VAL A 9 -6.18 0.64 -4.60
C VAL A 9 -5.99 2.15 -4.59
N GLY A 10 -6.41 2.81 -5.66
CA GLY A 10 -6.48 4.26 -5.74
C GLY A 10 -7.60 4.83 -4.89
N LEU A 11 -7.27 5.84 -4.09
CA LEU A 11 -8.19 6.47 -3.13
C LEU A 11 -8.73 7.83 -3.60
N GLY A 12 -8.26 8.34 -4.74
CA GLY A 12 -8.55 9.72 -5.10
C GLY A 12 -7.62 10.72 -4.39
N PRO A 13 -7.80 12.03 -4.64
CA PRO A 13 -6.83 13.06 -4.27
C PRO A 13 -6.95 13.55 -2.82
N GLY A 14 -7.85 13.00 -2.00
CA GLY A 14 -7.97 13.39 -0.58
C GLY A 14 -9.38 13.39 -0.01
N ASP A 15 -10.38 13.77 -0.81
CA ASP A 15 -11.78 13.75 -0.41
C ASP A 15 -12.32 12.29 -0.44
N PRO A 16 -12.79 11.72 0.69
CA PRO A 16 -13.37 10.39 0.71
C PRO A 16 -14.54 10.22 -0.27
N GLU A 17 -15.30 11.26 -0.60
CA GLU A 17 -16.39 11.16 -1.58
C GLU A 17 -15.90 10.86 -3.01
N LEU A 18 -14.59 11.01 -3.27
CA LEU A 18 -13.95 10.67 -4.54
C LEU A 18 -13.41 9.22 -4.58
N VAL A 19 -13.53 8.47 -3.48
CA VAL A 19 -13.22 7.03 -3.47
C VAL A 19 -14.24 6.29 -4.32
N THR A 20 -13.76 5.48 -5.28
CA THR A 20 -14.67 4.73 -6.15
C THR A 20 -15.38 3.62 -5.39
N VAL A 21 -16.59 3.25 -5.84
CA VAL A 21 -17.37 2.13 -5.27
C VAL A 21 -16.55 0.82 -5.25
N LYS A 22 -15.71 0.58 -6.27
CA LYS A 22 -14.84 -0.60 -6.33
C LYS A 22 -13.72 -0.52 -5.28
N ALA A 23 -13.10 0.64 -5.09
CA ALA A 23 -12.08 0.84 -4.07
C ALA A 23 -12.65 0.61 -2.67
N ALA A 24 -13.77 1.25 -2.34
CA ALA A 24 -14.46 1.08 -1.06
C ALA A 24 -14.78 -0.40 -0.77
N ARG A 25 -15.31 -1.13 -1.75
CA ARG A 25 -15.61 -2.55 -1.60
C ARG A 25 -14.35 -3.40 -1.37
N VAL A 26 -13.31 -3.19 -2.16
CA VAL A 26 -12.04 -3.93 -2.01
C VAL A 26 -11.39 -3.66 -0.65
N ILE A 27 -11.40 -2.40 -0.19
CA ILE A 27 -10.90 -2.04 1.14
C ILE A 27 -11.69 -2.75 2.22
N GLY A 28 -13.02 -2.75 2.16
CA GLY A 28 -13.86 -3.42 3.16
C GLY A 28 -13.72 -4.96 3.16
N GLU A 29 -13.48 -5.58 2.00
CA GLU A 29 -13.38 -7.03 1.87
C GLU A 29 -11.97 -7.57 2.18
N ALA A 30 -10.91 -6.77 2.04
CA ALA A 30 -9.54 -7.21 2.21
C ALA A 30 -9.26 -7.76 3.62
N ASP A 31 -8.38 -8.75 3.73
CA ASP A 31 -7.92 -9.28 5.02
C ASP A 31 -6.87 -8.37 5.65
N VAL A 32 -6.06 -7.74 4.79
CA VAL A 32 -4.96 -6.87 5.15
C VAL A 32 -5.09 -5.55 4.40
N VAL A 33 -4.94 -4.43 5.11
CA VAL A 33 -4.85 -3.10 4.51
C VAL A 33 -3.44 -2.57 4.75
N ALA A 34 -2.67 -2.43 3.69
CA ALA A 34 -1.30 -1.95 3.72
C ALA A 34 -1.24 -0.48 3.29
N TYR A 35 -0.45 0.33 3.99
CA TYR A 35 -0.32 1.75 3.70
C TYR A 35 1.00 2.33 4.18
N HIS A 36 1.43 3.39 3.49
CA HIS A 36 2.70 4.07 3.78
C HIS A 36 2.50 5.27 4.71
N SER A 37 3.53 5.58 5.50
CA SER A 37 3.67 6.88 6.18
C SER A 37 5.13 7.29 6.33
N ALA A 38 5.37 8.57 6.59
CA ALA A 38 6.64 9.00 7.16
C ALA A 38 6.77 8.56 8.63
N ARG A 39 7.91 8.83 9.27
CA ARG A 39 8.23 8.41 10.64
C ARG A 39 7.28 8.93 11.72
N HIS A 40 6.56 10.02 11.47
CA HIS A 40 5.52 10.52 12.40
C HIS A 40 4.28 9.60 12.45
N GLY A 41 4.19 8.59 11.58
CA GLY A 41 3.19 7.52 11.64
C GLY A 41 1.81 7.87 11.07
N HIS A 42 1.55 9.12 10.68
CA HIS A 42 0.28 9.50 10.08
C HIS A 42 0.29 9.21 8.57
N SER A 43 -0.69 8.45 8.09
CA SER A 43 -0.87 8.13 6.67
C SER A 43 -2.11 8.82 6.12
N ILE A 44 -1.93 9.61 5.07
CA ILE A 44 -3.03 10.27 4.35
C ILE A 44 -3.95 9.21 3.73
N ALA A 45 -3.37 8.22 3.06
CA ALA A 45 -4.10 7.12 2.45
C ALA A 45 -4.98 6.36 3.46
N ARG A 46 -4.44 6.02 4.65
CA ARG A 46 -5.24 5.40 5.73
C ARG A 46 -6.35 6.32 6.21
N ARG A 47 -6.11 7.62 6.36
CA ARG A 47 -7.16 8.58 6.77
C ARG A 47 -8.30 8.62 5.76
N ILE A 48 -8.00 8.66 4.45
CA ILE A 48 -9.03 8.66 3.39
C ILE A 48 -9.81 7.33 3.40
N ALA A 49 -9.12 6.21 3.61
CA ALA A 49 -9.73 4.89 3.62
C ALA A 49 -10.58 4.60 4.88
N GLU A 50 -10.44 5.40 5.94
CA GLU A 50 -11.07 5.18 7.24
C GLU A 50 -12.56 4.80 7.20
N PRO A 51 -13.42 5.48 6.42
CA PRO A 51 -14.85 5.17 6.40
C PRO A 51 -15.18 3.79 5.83
N TYR A 52 -14.22 3.16 5.13
CA TYR A 52 -14.39 1.89 4.42
C TYR A 52 -13.72 0.70 5.10
N LEU A 53 -13.00 0.95 6.20
CA LEU A 53 -12.36 -0.11 6.98
C LEU A 53 -13.38 -0.88 7.80
N ARG A 54 -13.09 -2.16 8.03
CA ARG A 54 -13.88 -3.02 8.92
C ARG A 54 -13.05 -3.45 10.12
N ALA A 55 -13.73 -3.74 11.23
CA ALA A 55 -13.10 -4.31 12.41
C ALA A 55 -12.43 -5.67 12.10
N GLY A 56 -11.27 -5.91 12.71
CA GLY A 56 -10.53 -7.17 12.60
C GLY A 56 -9.67 -7.30 11.35
N GLN A 57 -9.55 -6.26 10.51
CA GLN A 57 -8.52 -6.21 9.48
C GLN A 57 -7.14 -6.12 10.10
N ILE A 58 -6.17 -6.76 9.44
CA ILE A 58 -4.77 -6.55 9.76
C ILE A 58 -4.33 -5.25 9.07
N GLU A 59 -3.76 -4.32 9.83
CA GLU A 59 -3.17 -3.11 9.27
C GLU A 59 -1.66 -3.30 9.11
N GLU A 60 -1.19 -3.25 7.88
CA GLU A 60 0.21 -3.42 7.51
C GLU A 60 0.84 -2.04 7.28
N HIS A 61 1.35 -1.47 8.37
CA HIS A 61 1.89 -0.11 8.39
C HIS A 61 3.34 -0.08 7.90
N LEU A 62 3.54 0.53 6.73
CA LEU A 62 4.82 0.63 6.02
C LEU A 62 5.45 2.02 6.29
N VAL A 63 6.26 2.11 7.34
CA VAL A 63 6.88 3.38 7.75
C VAL A 63 8.20 3.58 7.02
N TYR A 64 8.31 4.65 6.23
CA TYR A 64 9.55 4.96 5.53
C TYR A 64 10.70 5.18 6.52
N PRO A 65 11.89 4.61 6.25
CA PRO A 65 13.05 4.78 7.11
C PRO A 65 13.61 6.19 7.01
N VAL A 66 13.36 6.91 5.92
CA VAL A 66 13.79 8.29 5.71
C VAL A 66 12.88 8.92 4.67
N THR A 67 12.62 10.22 4.76
CA THR A 67 11.84 10.95 3.75
C THR A 67 12.61 12.13 3.20
N THR A 68 12.99 13.06 4.06
CA THR A 68 13.74 14.28 3.73
C THR A 68 14.96 14.47 4.63
N GLU A 69 15.08 13.63 5.66
CA GLU A 69 16.14 13.66 6.65
C GLU A 69 17.43 13.00 6.15
N THR A 70 18.53 13.24 6.86
CA THR A 70 19.79 12.51 6.63
C THR A 70 19.75 11.12 7.24
N THR A 71 20.43 10.15 6.62
CA THR A 71 20.52 8.77 7.12
C THR A 71 21.98 8.37 7.40
N SER A 72 22.19 7.53 8.41
CA SER A 72 23.48 6.90 8.71
C SER A 72 23.67 5.56 7.98
N HIS A 73 22.73 5.18 7.11
CA HIS A 73 22.79 3.93 6.37
C HIS A 73 24.03 3.89 5.47
N PRO A 74 24.78 2.77 5.40
CA PRO A 74 26.01 2.68 4.60
C PRO A 74 25.79 2.91 3.11
N GLY A 75 24.59 2.60 2.60
CA GLY A 75 24.17 2.88 1.22
C GLY A 75 23.50 4.25 1.03
N GLY A 76 23.55 5.14 2.02
CA GLY A 76 22.87 6.43 1.97
C GLY A 76 21.35 6.31 1.91
N TYR A 77 20.69 7.34 1.38
CA TYR A 77 19.24 7.39 1.22
C TYR A 77 18.72 6.24 0.36
N ASP A 78 19.32 6.02 -0.81
CA ASP A 78 18.88 5.00 -1.77
C ASP A 78 18.95 3.60 -1.16
N GLY A 79 20.05 3.26 -0.47
CA GLY A 79 20.18 1.98 0.20
C GLY A 79 19.13 1.78 1.30
N ALA A 80 18.85 2.82 2.10
CA ALA A 80 17.84 2.73 3.15
C ALA A 80 16.43 2.50 2.56
N ILE A 81 16.09 3.17 1.46
CA ILE A 81 14.80 3.01 0.78
C ILE A 81 14.69 1.64 0.11
N GLU A 82 15.76 1.14 -0.50
CA GLU A 82 15.77 -0.18 -1.14
C GLU A 82 15.57 -1.32 -0.13
N ASP A 83 16.28 -1.27 1.00
CA ASP A 83 16.12 -2.24 2.08
C ASP A 83 14.69 -2.22 2.64
N PHE A 84 14.13 -1.02 2.86
CA PHE A 84 12.74 -0.86 3.27
C PHE A 84 11.75 -1.51 2.30
N TYR A 85 11.88 -1.25 0.99
CA TYR A 85 10.97 -1.83 0.02
C TYR A 85 11.13 -3.35 -0.11
N THR A 86 12.34 -3.87 0.09
CA THR A 86 12.59 -5.31 0.14
C THR A 86 11.88 -5.95 1.34
N GLU A 87 12.04 -5.37 2.54
CA GLU A 87 11.39 -5.86 3.75
C GLU A 87 9.86 -5.73 3.68
N ALA A 88 9.34 -4.60 3.19
CA ALA A 88 7.91 -4.36 3.01
C ALA A 88 7.28 -5.37 2.04
N ALA A 89 7.96 -5.66 0.92
CA ALA A 89 7.51 -6.65 -0.04
C ALA A 89 7.43 -8.05 0.59
N GLU A 90 8.41 -8.47 1.38
CA GLU A 90 8.39 -9.78 2.04
C GLU A 90 7.31 -9.88 3.15
N ARG A 91 7.04 -8.79 3.86
CA ARG A 91 5.90 -8.72 4.81
C ARG A 91 4.57 -8.91 4.07
N ILE A 92 4.36 -8.18 2.98
CA ILE A 92 3.16 -8.35 2.13
C ILE A 92 3.10 -9.77 1.54
N ALA A 93 4.22 -10.31 1.04
CA ALA A 93 4.30 -11.67 0.50
C ALA A 93 3.91 -12.72 1.52
N THR A 94 4.28 -12.54 2.80
CA THR A 94 3.86 -13.41 3.91
C THR A 94 2.35 -13.43 4.09
N HIS A 95 1.67 -12.29 3.89
CA HIS A 95 0.21 -12.24 3.89
C HIS A 95 -0.39 -12.99 2.69
N LEU A 96 0.09 -12.69 1.48
CA LEU A 96 -0.40 -13.28 0.23
C LEU A 96 -0.17 -14.80 0.20
N ALA A 97 1.00 -15.28 0.63
CA ALA A 97 1.32 -16.71 0.70
C ALA A 97 0.42 -17.47 1.68
N ALA A 98 -0.06 -16.79 2.74
CA ALA A 98 -1.03 -17.33 3.68
C ALA A 98 -2.49 -17.29 3.16
N GLY A 99 -2.71 -16.90 1.90
CA GLY A 99 -4.04 -16.84 1.30
C GLY A 99 -4.84 -15.57 1.63
N ARG A 100 -4.21 -14.57 2.28
CA ARG A 100 -4.87 -13.31 2.66
C ARG A 100 -4.81 -12.31 1.52
N ASN A 101 -5.94 -11.69 1.20
CA ASN A 101 -6.00 -10.59 0.25
C ASN A 101 -5.45 -9.31 0.88
N VAL A 102 -4.59 -8.61 0.14
CA VAL A 102 -3.94 -7.38 0.62
C VAL A 102 -4.40 -6.20 -0.25
N ALA A 103 -5.03 -5.21 0.36
CA ALA A 103 -5.28 -3.91 -0.26
C ALA A 103 -4.14 -2.95 0.08
N LEU A 104 -3.26 -2.68 -0.88
CA LEU A 104 -2.21 -1.67 -0.77
C LEU A 104 -2.76 -0.33 -1.25
N LEU A 105 -2.93 0.59 -0.30
CA LEU A 105 -3.53 1.89 -0.53
C LEU A 105 -2.57 2.84 -1.27
N ALA A 106 -3.11 3.53 -2.27
CA ALA A 106 -2.44 4.60 -3.01
C ALA A 106 -3.31 5.86 -2.98
N GLU A 107 -2.75 6.97 -2.51
CA GLU A 107 -3.35 8.29 -2.74
C GLU A 107 -3.35 8.59 -4.24
N GLY A 108 -4.43 9.18 -4.76
CA GLY A 108 -4.63 9.33 -6.19
C GLY A 108 -4.88 7.99 -6.89
N ASP A 109 -4.01 7.65 -7.85
CA ASP A 109 -4.07 6.42 -8.64
C ASP A 109 -2.80 5.56 -8.45
N PRO A 110 -2.89 4.22 -8.34
CA PRO A 110 -1.73 3.35 -8.12
C PRO A 110 -0.68 3.39 -9.25
N LEU A 111 -1.05 3.81 -10.46
CA LEU A 111 -0.18 3.84 -11.63
C LEU A 111 0.30 5.27 -11.98
N PHE A 112 0.00 6.28 -11.15
CA PHE A 112 0.41 7.66 -11.37
C PHE A 112 1.27 8.18 -10.20
N TYR A 113 2.60 8.16 -10.37
CA TYR A 113 3.59 8.59 -9.37
C TYR A 113 3.41 8.01 -7.95
N SER A 114 2.92 6.77 -7.86
CA SER A 114 2.63 6.12 -6.59
C SER A 114 3.73 5.16 -6.13
N SER A 115 4.01 5.16 -4.83
CA SER A 115 4.89 4.17 -4.18
C SER A 115 4.40 2.73 -4.32
N TYR A 116 3.12 2.52 -4.69
CA TYR A 116 2.59 1.21 -5.04
C TYR A 116 3.47 0.46 -6.06
N MET A 117 4.04 1.19 -7.03
CA MET A 117 4.83 0.58 -8.11
C MET A 117 6.05 -0.20 -7.60
N HIS A 118 6.64 0.20 -6.46
CA HIS A 118 7.74 -0.55 -5.85
C HIS A 118 7.32 -1.95 -5.39
N MET A 119 6.09 -2.08 -4.89
CA MET A 119 5.54 -3.37 -4.46
C MET A 119 5.02 -4.17 -5.66
N HIS A 120 4.44 -3.50 -6.66
CA HIS A 120 3.98 -4.13 -7.89
C HIS A 120 5.10 -4.93 -8.54
N THR A 121 6.21 -4.28 -8.89
CA THR A 121 7.33 -4.93 -9.59
C THR A 121 7.96 -6.08 -8.80
N ARG A 122 7.96 -6.00 -7.46
CA ARG A 122 8.52 -7.04 -6.58
C ARG A 122 7.59 -8.24 -6.37
N LEU A 123 6.28 -8.07 -6.51
CA LEU A 123 5.29 -9.08 -6.10
C LEU A 123 4.53 -9.72 -7.26
N THR A 124 4.37 -9.04 -8.40
CA THR A 124 3.53 -9.55 -9.50
C THR A 124 4.09 -10.76 -10.22
N GLU A 125 5.39 -11.04 -10.10
CA GLU A 125 5.98 -12.28 -10.61
C GLU A 125 5.56 -13.51 -9.79
N ARG A 126 5.15 -13.31 -8.53
CA ARG A 126 4.86 -14.37 -7.55
C ARG A 126 3.37 -14.48 -7.22
N PHE A 127 2.64 -13.38 -7.29
CA PHE A 127 1.24 -13.28 -6.85
C PHE A 127 0.38 -12.58 -7.89
N HIS A 128 -0.90 -12.97 -7.94
CA HIS A 128 -1.88 -12.25 -8.73
C HIS A 128 -2.03 -10.82 -8.17
N ALA A 129 -1.92 -9.82 -9.05
CA ALA A 129 -2.21 -8.43 -8.71
C ALA A 129 -3.38 -7.86 -9.53
N VAL A 130 -4.18 -7.01 -8.90
CA VAL A 130 -5.29 -6.28 -9.53
C VAL A 130 -5.13 -4.80 -9.21
N ILE A 131 -5.28 -3.95 -10.23
CA ILE A 131 -5.34 -2.51 -10.05
C ILE A 131 -6.80 -2.07 -9.94
N VAL A 132 -7.09 -1.26 -8.93
CA VAL A 132 -8.33 -0.49 -8.80
C VAL A 132 -7.97 0.98 -8.99
N PRO A 133 -8.28 1.56 -10.17
CA PRO A 133 -7.94 2.95 -10.44
C PRO A 133 -8.62 3.93 -9.49
N GLY A 134 -7.96 5.07 -9.27
CA GLY A 134 -8.48 6.20 -8.49
C GLY A 134 -8.43 7.50 -9.28
N VAL A 135 -9.10 8.53 -8.76
CA VAL A 135 -9.05 9.88 -9.35
C VAL A 135 -7.66 10.48 -9.10
N THR A 136 -6.98 10.96 -10.14
CA THR A 136 -5.68 11.65 -10.01
C THR A 136 -5.84 13.06 -9.41
N SER A 137 -4.75 13.68 -8.98
CA SER A 137 -4.75 15.07 -8.48
C SER A 137 -4.80 16.15 -9.56
N VAL A 138 -4.77 15.76 -10.84
CA VAL A 138 -4.78 16.62 -12.04
C VAL A 138 -5.99 16.33 -12.92
#